data_AF-A0A5M9I305-F1
#
_entry.id   AF-A0A5M9I305-F1
#
_cell.length_a   1.000
_cell.length_b   1.000
_cell.length_c   1.000
_cell.angle_alpha   90.00
_cell.angle_beta   90.00
_cell.angle_gamma   90.00
#
_symmetry.space_group_name_H-M   'P 1'
#
loop_
_entity.id
_entity.type
_entity.pdbx_description
1 polymer ?
#
loop_
_entity_poly.entity_id
_entity_poly.type
_entity_poly.pdbx_seq_one_letter_code
_entity_poly.pdbx_strand_id
1 'polypeptide(L)' 'MITGVLNTDSKAGVYITDEKQSRSVNVRPGQYLYLAVNDCWIPVIIRYSPRSHGWVFQNLENIDVDGQKVMMK' A
#
# COMPACT_ATOMS: atom_id res chain seq x y z
N MET A 1 9.22 6.72 9.35
CA MET A 1 8.87 7.04 7.96
C MET A 1 9.61 6.12 7.01
N ILE A 2 8.85 5.24 6.38
CA ILE A 2 9.28 4.34 5.32
C ILE A 2 8.61 4.83 4.04
N THR A 3 9.38 4.95 2.96
CA THR A 3 8.86 5.28 1.63
C THR A 3 9.30 4.18 0.68
N GLY A 4 8.37 3.70 -0.12
CA GLY A 4 8.65 2.55 -0.96
C GLY A 4 7.51 2.21 -1.89
N VAL A 5 7.67 1.09 -2.58
CA VAL A 5 6.66 0.54 -3.47
C VAL A 5 5.83 -0.47 -2.70
N LEU A 6 4.52 -0.36 -2.81
CA LEU A 6 3.56 -1.29 -2.24
C LEU A 6 3.44 -2.50 -3.15
N ASN A 7 3.58 -3.69 -2.57
CA ASN A 7 3.51 -4.96 -3.28
C ASN A 7 2.53 -5.89 -2.58
N THR A 8 1.86 -6.73 -3.37
CA THR A 8 0.93 -7.74 -2.88
C THR A 8 1.43 -9.14 -3.18
N ASP A 9 1.29 -10.05 -2.23
CA ASP A 9 1.62 -11.47 -2.37
C ASP A 9 0.54 -12.33 -1.72
N SER A 10 0.20 -13.44 -2.37
CA SER A 10 -0.88 -14.33 -1.92
C SER A 10 -0.58 -15.04 -0.60
N LYS A 11 0.69 -15.15 -0.19
CA LYS A 11 1.13 -15.79 1.07
C LYS A 11 1.55 -14.77 2.13
N ALA A 12 2.21 -13.67 1.73
CA ALA A 12 2.75 -12.65 2.64
C ALA A 12 1.79 -11.46 2.86
N GLY A 13 0.71 -11.36 2.08
CA GLY A 13 -0.26 -10.27 2.20
C GLY A 13 0.19 -9.01 1.46
N VAL A 14 0.19 -7.87 2.12
CA VAL A 14 0.64 -6.59 1.54
C VAL A 14 1.85 -6.06 2.30
N TYR A 15 2.86 -5.58 1.57
CA TYR A 15 4.10 -5.08 2.15
C TYR A 15 4.69 -3.95 1.31
N ILE A 16 5.54 -3.13 1.93
CA ILE A 16 6.27 -2.04 1.30
C ILE A 16 7.72 -2.46 1.13
N THR A 17 8.25 -2.39 -0.08
CA THR A 17 9.68 -2.50 -0.34
C THR A 17 10.32 -1.12 -0.17
N ASP A 18 11.06 -0.94 0.91
CA ASP A 18 11.74 0.31 1.29
C ASP A 18 12.83 0.67 0.28
N GLU A 19 12.72 1.84 -0.36
CA GLU A 19 13.69 2.33 -1.35
C GLU A 19 15.10 2.53 -0.76
N LYS A 20 15.21 2.80 0.54
CA LYS A 20 16.49 3.18 1.17
C LYS A 20 17.22 2.01 1.81
N GLN A 21 16.48 1.00 2.28
CA GLN A 21 17.03 -0.04 3.15
C GLN A 21 16.90 -1.45 2.57
N SER A 22 16.41 -1.59 1.34
CA SER A 22 16.21 -2.88 0.65
C SER A 22 15.49 -3.92 1.53
N ARG A 23 14.58 -3.46 2.39
CA ARG A 23 13.82 -4.28 3.34
C ARG A 23 12.35 -4.21 3.00
N SER A 24 11.66 -5.32 3.20
CA SER A 24 10.20 -5.38 3.08
C SER A 24 9.56 -5.17 4.44
N VAL A 25 8.55 -4.31 4.50
CA VAL A 25 7.79 -4.01 5.72
C VAL A 25 6.33 -4.39 5.49
N ASN A 26 5.82 -5.34 6.28
CA ASN A 26 4.44 -5.78 6.17
C ASN A 26 3.48 -4.66 6.59
N VAL A 27 2.42 -4.49 5.82
CA VAL A 27 1.34 -3.55 6.10
C VAL A 27 0.10 -4.33 6.54
N ARG A 28 -0.58 -3.84 7.58
CA ARG A 28 -1.77 -4.49 8.14
C ARG A 28 -3.04 -3.90 7.53
N PRO A 29 -4.13 -4.68 7.42
CA PRO A 29 -5.45 -4.11 7.11
C PRO A 29 -5.83 -3.01 8.10
N GLY A 30 -6.45 -1.95 7.61
CA GLY A 30 -6.85 -0.78 8.40
C GLY A 30 -5.72 0.23 8.65
N GLN A 31 -4.50 -0.03 8.17
CA GLN A 31 -3.38 0.87 8.35
C GLN A 31 -3.44 2.06 7.40
N TYR A 32 -3.08 3.24 7.91
CA TYR A 32 -2.93 4.45 7.10
C TYR A 32 -1.63 4.43 6.31
N LEU A 33 -1.73 4.73 5.03
CA LEU A 33 -0.64 4.98 4.10
C LEU A 33 -0.83 6.35 3.45
N TYR A 34 0.25 6.93 2.95
CA TYR A 34 0.19 8.08 2.08
C TYR A 34 0.51 7.62 0.67
N LEU A 35 -0.48 7.67 -0.23
CA LEU A 35 -0.33 7.34 -1.65
C LEU A 35 0.28 8.53 -2.39
N ALA A 36 1.34 8.29 -3.17
CA ALA A 36 1.88 9.30 -4.06
C ALA A 36 0.99 9.44 -5.30
N VAL A 37 0.44 10.64 -5.52
CA VAL A 37 -0.31 10.98 -6.73
C VAL A 37 0.27 12.28 -7.27
N ASN A 38 0.97 12.19 -8.40
CA ASN A 38 1.81 13.29 -8.91
C ASN A 38 2.76 13.80 -7.81
N ASP A 39 2.78 15.11 -7.56
CA ASP A 39 3.62 15.74 -6.54
C ASP A 39 2.95 15.86 -5.16
N CYS A 40 1.89 15.08 -4.92
CA CYS A 40 1.11 15.13 -3.67
C CYS A 40 1.04 13.77 -2.97
N TRP A 41 0.88 13.82 -1.64
CA TRP A 41 0.69 12.66 -0.78
C TRP A 41 -0.74 12.64 -0.24
N ILE A 42 -1.51 11.63 -0.62
CA ILE A 42 -2.93 11.50 -0.22
C ILE A 42 -3.05 10.43 0.86
N PRO A 43 -3.64 10.72 2.03
CA PRO A 43 -3.85 9.71 3.06
C PRO A 43 -4.92 8.72 2.62
N VAL A 44 -4.60 7.43 2.69
CA VAL A 44 -5.48 6.32 2.33
C VAL A 44 -5.42 5.22 3.39
N ILE A 45 -6.47 4.41 3.47
CA ILE A 45 -6.50 3.22 4.32
C ILE A 45 -6.44 2.00 3.41
N ILE A 46 -5.56 1.05 3.72
CA ILE A 46 -5.51 -0.22 3.00
C ILE A 46 -6.38 -1.27 3.67
N ARG A 47 -7.13 -2.06 2.88
CA ARG A 47 -7.94 -3.16 3.39
C ARG A 47 -8.05 -4.28 2.38
N TYR A 48 -8.36 -5.48 2.87
CA TYR A 48 -8.78 -6.57 2.00
C TYR A 48 -10.25 -6.40 1.61
N SER A 49 -10.57 -6.58 0.34
CA SER A 49 -11.93 -6.52 -0.21
C SER A 49 -12.40 -7.94 -0.52
N PRO A 50 -13.40 -8.47 0.23
CA PRO A 50 -13.97 -9.78 -0.06
C PRO A 50 -14.65 -9.84 -1.44
N ARG A 51 -15.11 -8.70 -1.96
CA ARG A 51 -15.82 -8.63 -3.25
C ARG A 51 -14.88 -8.79 -4.44
N SER A 52 -13.70 -8.21 -4.37
CA SER A 52 -12.67 -8.29 -5.42
C SER A 52 -11.60 -9.34 -5.13
N HIS A 53 -11.70 -10.04 -4.00
CA HIS A 53 -10.71 -11.01 -3.51
C HIS A 53 -9.26 -10.48 -3.48
N GLY A 54 -9.10 -9.18 -3.21
CA GLY A 54 -7.80 -8.50 -3.27
C GLY A 54 -7.66 -7.32 -2.32
N TRP A 55 -6.45 -6.78 -2.23
CA TRP A 55 -6.16 -5.56 -1.49
C TRP A 55 -6.66 -4.34 -2.25
N VAL A 56 -7.24 -3.38 -1.54
CA VAL A 56 -7.74 -2.12 -2.10
C VAL A 56 -7.42 -0.95 -1.18
N PHE A 57 -7.32 0.23 -1.76
CA PHE A 57 -7.42 1.49 -1.02
C PHE A 57 -8.89 1.80 -0.77
N GLN A 58 -9.24 2.05 0.50
CA GLN A 58 -10.61 2.41 0.87
C GLN A 58 -11.05 3.71 0.17
N ASN A 59 -12.21 3.68 -0.48
CA ASN A 59 -12.79 4.77 -1.28
C ASN A 59 -12.04 5.06 -2.60
N LEU A 60 -11.01 4.28 -2.93
CA LEU A 60 -10.21 4.38 -4.15
C LEU A 60 -10.01 2.98 -4.76
N GLU A 61 -11.05 2.16 -4.76
CA GLU A 61 -11.01 0.75 -5.19
C GLU A 61 -10.66 0.57 -6.68
N ASN A 62 -10.70 1.65 -7.46
CA ASN A 62 -10.36 1.65 -8.89
C ASN A 62 -8.85 1.77 -9.14
N ILE A 63 -8.06 2.11 -8.11
CA ILE A 63 -6.61 2.25 -8.19
C ILE A 63 -5.98 0.92 -7.82
N ASP A 64 -5.09 0.42 -8.69
CA ASP A 64 -4.33 -0.78 -8.39
C ASP A 64 -3.40 -0.54 -7.20
N VAL A 65 -3.34 -1.50 -6.29
CA VAL A 65 -2.51 -1.43 -5.08
C VAL A 65 -1.07 -1.79 -5.39
N ASP A 66 -0.87 -2.74 -6.30
CA ASP A 66 0.47 -3.23 -6.65
C ASP A 66 1.25 -2.17 -7.44
N GLY A 67 2.53 -1.99 -7.10
CA GLY A 67 3.40 -1.03 -7.78
C GLY A 67 3.21 0.43 -7.36
N GLN A 68 2.28 0.74 -6.44
CA GLN A 68 2.06 2.12 -6.00
C GLN A 68 3.15 2.60 -5.05
N LYS A 69 3.62 3.83 -5.27
CA LYS A 69 4.54 4.48 -4.33
C LYS A 69 3.76 4.98 -3.12
N VAL A 70 4.19 4.55 -1.94
CA VAL A 70 3.56 4.91 -0.68
C VAL A 70 4.57 5.35 0.38
N MET A 71 4.08 6.12 1.35
CA MET A 71 4.81 6.43 2.57
C MET A 71 4.00 5.94 3.78
N MET A 72 4.70 5.30 4.72
CA MET A 72 4.17 4.89 6.01
C MET A 72 4.94 5.63 7.10
N LYS A 73 4.24 6.36 7.96
CA LYS A 73 4.87 7.19 8.99
C LYS A 73 5.50 6.34 10.10
#